data_AF-A0A1A8B7A8-F1
#
_entry.id   AF-A0A1A8B7A8-F1
#
_cell.length_a   1.000
_cell.length_b   1.000
_cell.length_c   1.000
_cell.angle_alpha   90.00
_cell.angle_beta   90.00
_cell.angle_gamma   90.00
#
_symmetry.space_group_name_H-M   'P 1'
#
loop_
_entity.id
_entity.type
_entity.pdbx_description
1 polymer ?
#
loop_
_entity_poly.entity_id
_entity_poly.type
_entity_poly.pdbx_seq_one_letter_code
_entity_poly.pdbx_strand_id
1 'polypeptide(L)'
;MALAGKVALVTGGAQGIGRAAVQSLLQSSAKVAVLDLNKTCGEQCKAQLDAEFGEGQCTFIQCDVSNGDALRDAFQTTMDKFGRLDIVINNAGINNEKNWEKTIQVNLTSVIKGTYLALEHMSKEYGKEGGTIINVSSMAAFLHSPHQPVYTATKHGVIGFTRAMADASITGDYGVRINVLCPAFVDTPLLQTVEQEDNMGKFFKFKDDFKRSMDKFGILQ
;
A
#
# COMPACT_ATOMS: atom_id res chain seq x y z
N MET A 1 -11.65 10.95 -15.50
CA MET A 1 -10.42 10.39 -16.09
C MET A 1 -10.71 8.94 -16.46
N ALA A 2 -10.46 8.51 -17.69
CA ALA A 2 -10.70 7.13 -18.09
C ALA A 2 -9.50 6.26 -17.65
N LEU A 3 -9.73 5.30 -16.74
CA LEU A 3 -8.74 4.28 -16.36
C LEU A 3 -8.87 3.00 -17.21
N ALA A 4 -9.78 3.00 -18.18
CA ALA A 4 -9.99 1.90 -19.11
C ALA A 4 -8.65 1.49 -19.77
N GLY A 5 -8.29 0.22 -19.61
CA GLY A 5 -7.07 -0.36 -20.18
C GLY A 5 -5.77 -0.03 -19.43
N LYS A 6 -5.82 0.78 -18.36
CA LYS A 6 -4.68 1.01 -17.47
C LYS A 6 -4.43 -0.21 -16.58
N VAL A 7 -3.17 -0.43 -16.21
CA VAL A 7 -2.78 -1.54 -15.33
C VAL A 7 -2.28 -1.00 -14.00
N ALA A 8 -2.85 -1.53 -12.92
CA ALA A 8 -2.47 -1.19 -11.56
C ALA A 8 -1.84 -2.40 -10.84
N LEU A 9 -0.89 -2.14 -9.95
CA LEU A 9 -0.37 -3.09 -8.97
C LEU A 9 -0.66 -2.54 -7.57
N VAL A 10 -1.31 -3.33 -6.73
CA VAL A 10 -1.70 -2.93 -5.36
C VAL A 10 -1.12 -3.92 -4.36
N THR A 11 -0.24 -3.46 -3.47
CA THR A 11 0.31 -4.29 -2.39
C THR A 11 -0.63 -4.28 -1.17
N GLY A 12 -0.75 -5.42 -0.47
CA GLY A 12 -1.75 -5.59 0.59
C GLY A 12 -3.18 -5.46 0.04
N GLY A 13 -3.39 -5.91 -1.21
CA GLY A 13 -4.61 -5.66 -1.98
C GLY A 13 -5.76 -6.63 -1.68
N ALA A 14 -5.57 -7.64 -0.83
CA ALA A 14 -6.59 -8.65 -0.59
C ALA A 14 -7.68 -8.21 0.41
N GLN A 15 -7.40 -7.20 1.24
CA GLN A 15 -8.29 -6.77 2.33
C GLN A 15 -8.18 -5.26 2.64
N GLY A 16 -9.13 -4.75 3.43
CA GLY A 16 -9.16 -3.36 3.90
C GLY A 16 -9.05 -2.33 2.77
N ILE A 17 -8.27 -1.28 3.01
CA ILE A 17 -8.05 -0.16 2.06
C ILE A 17 -7.52 -0.67 0.71
N GLY A 18 -6.61 -1.65 0.72
CA GLY A 18 -6.04 -2.21 -0.51
C GLY A 18 -7.11 -2.86 -1.38
N ARG A 19 -7.98 -3.68 -0.79
CA ARG A 19 -9.11 -4.29 -1.51
C ARG A 19 -10.09 -3.25 -2.05
N ALA A 20 -10.43 -2.24 -1.25
CA ALA A 20 -11.30 -1.17 -1.69
C ALA A 20 -10.70 -0.41 -2.89
N ALA A 21 -9.38 -0.16 -2.87
CA ALA A 21 -8.67 0.44 -3.99
C ALA A 21 -8.70 -0.46 -5.24
N VAL A 22 -8.49 -1.77 -5.09
CA VAL A 22 -8.59 -2.75 -6.19
C VAL A 22 -9.99 -2.72 -6.81
N GLN A 23 -11.05 -2.74 -6.00
CA GLN A 23 -12.43 -2.68 -6.49
C GLN A 23 -12.71 -1.38 -7.23
N SER A 24 -12.27 -0.22 -6.72
CA SER A 24 -12.47 1.07 -7.39
C SER A 24 -11.73 1.16 -8.73
N LEU A 25 -10.53 0.58 -8.83
CA LEU A 25 -9.78 0.49 -10.08
C LEU A 25 -10.49 -0.40 -11.12
N LEU A 26 -11.00 -1.56 -10.70
CA LEU A 26 -11.75 -2.47 -11.57
C LEU A 26 -13.08 -1.86 -12.04
N GLN A 27 -13.81 -1.18 -11.15
CA GLN A 27 -15.01 -0.40 -11.51
C GLN A 27 -14.71 0.67 -12.58
N SER A 28 -13.49 1.18 -12.60
CA SER A 28 -13.01 2.14 -13.60
C SER A 28 -12.41 1.47 -14.86
N SER A 29 -12.60 0.16 -15.02
CA SER A 29 -12.11 -0.68 -16.13
C SER A 29 -10.58 -0.74 -16.26
N ALA A 30 -9.85 -0.51 -15.16
CA ALA A 30 -8.44 -0.86 -15.08
C ALA A 30 -8.27 -2.37 -14.85
N LYS A 31 -7.11 -2.92 -15.22
CA LYS A 31 -6.69 -4.26 -14.82
C LYS A 31 -5.81 -4.18 -13.58
N VAL A 32 -5.89 -5.16 -12.69
CA VAL A 32 -5.23 -5.06 -11.38
C VAL A 32 -4.46 -6.32 -11.00
N ALA A 33 -3.18 -6.17 -10.68
CA ALA A 33 -2.39 -7.15 -9.95
C ALA A 33 -2.53 -6.92 -8.44
N VAL A 34 -3.11 -7.90 -7.76
CA VAL A 34 -3.36 -7.91 -6.33
C VAL A 34 -2.23 -8.67 -5.65
N LEU A 35 -1.37 -7.97 -4.92
CA LEU A 35 -0.28 -8.58 -4.14
C LEU A 35 -0.70 -8.65 -2.68
N ASP A 36 -0.54 -9.83 -2.07
CA ASP A 36 -0.75 -10.00 -0.64
C ASP A 36 0.07 -11.16 -0.09
N LEU A 37 0.41 -11.12 1.19
CA LEU A 37 1.12 -12.19 1.88
C LEU A 37 0.20 -13.39 2.14
N ASN A 38 -1.05 -13.10 2.48
CA ASN A 38 -2.03 -14.12 2.86
C ASN A 38 -2.63 -14.78 1.62
N LYS A 39 -2.11 -15.96 1.26
CA LYS A 39 -2.56 -16.74 0.10
C LYS A 39 -4.07 -16.99 0.11
N THR A 40 -4.60 -17.49 1.22
CA THR A 40 -6.02 -17.85 1.32
C THR A 40 -6.92 -16.63 1.16
N CYS A 41 -6.60 -15.53 1.83
CA CYS A 41 -7.35 -14.28 1.68
C CYS A 41 -7.26 -13.73 0.25
N GLY A 42 -6.08 -13.79 -0.36
CA GLY A 42 -5.84 -13.34 -1.73
C GLY A 42 -6.59 -14.14 -2.78
N GLU A 43 -6.58 -15.48 -2.67
CA GLU A 43 -7.32 -16.38 -3.58
C GLU A 43 -8.84 -16.17 -3.47
N GLN A 44 -9.35 -16.01 -2.24
CA GLN A 44 -10.77 -15.69 -2.01
C GLN A 44 -11.14 -14.32 -2.57
N CYS A 45 -10.30 -13.30 -2.35
CA CYS A 45 -10.50 -11.96 -2.90
C CYS A 45 -10.55 -12.01 -4.42
N LYS A 46 -9.59 -12.70 -5.06
CA LYS A 46 -9.58 -12.88 -6.51
C LYS A 46 -10.86 -13.53 -7.03
N ALA A 47 -11.30 -14.63 -6.42
CA ALA A 47 -12.52 -15.32 -6.85
C ALA A 47 -13.76 -14.39 -6.78
N GLN A 48 -13.85 -13.57 -5.74
CA GLN A 48 -14.92 -12.57 -5.60
C GLN A 48 -14.83 -11.49 -6.68
N LEU A 49 -13.63 -10.98 -6.96
CA LEU A 49 -13.41 -9.96 -7.99
C LEU A 49 -13.66 -10.50 -9.40
N ASP A 50 -13.27 -11.74 -9.69
CA ASP A 50 -13.56 -12.38 -10.98
C ASP A 50 -15.07 -12.57 -11.18
N ALA A 51 -15.81 -12.92 -10.13
CA ALA A 51 -17.27 -13.04 -10.18
C ALA A 51 -17.98 -11.69 -10.40
N GLU A 52 -17.43 -10.59 -9.86
CA GLU A 52 -18.02 -9.25 -9.95
C GLU A 52 -17.64 -8.52 -11.26
N PHE A 53 -16.39 -8.62 -11.69
CA PHE A 53 -15.82 -7.83 -12.79
C PHE A 53 -15.42 -8.64 -14.03
N GLY A 54 -15.51 -9.97 -13.96
CA GLY A 54 -15.14 -10.89 -15.02
C GLY A 54 -13.70 -11.41 -14.91
N GLU A 55 -13.49 -12.63 -15.42
CA GLU A 55 -12.18 -13.28 -15.40
C GLU A 55 -11.12 -12.48 -16.16
N GLY A 56 -9.90 -12.51 -15.63
CA GLY A 56 -8.73 -11.91 -16.28
C GLY A 56 -8.61 -10.39 -16.11
N GLN A 57 -9.57 -9.72 -15.48
CA GLN A 57 -9.42 -8.31 -15.08
C GLN A 57 -8.46 -8.14 -13.90
N CYS A 58 -8.36 -9.15 -13.04
CA CYS A 58 -7.40 -9.16 -11.95
C CYS A 58 -6.57 -10.45 -11.88
N THR A 59 -5.37 -10.35 -11.33
CA THR A 59 -4.53 -11.50 -10.97
C THR A 59 -4.09 -11.37 -9.52
N PHE A 60 -4.03 -12.49 -8.81
CA PHE A 60 -3.47 -12.54 -7.46
C PHE A 60 -2.05 -13.07 -7.53
N ILE A 61 -1.14 -12.43 -6.78
CA ILE A 61 0.26 -12.82 -6.64
C ILE A 61 0.58 -12.86 -5.16
N GLN A 62 0.88 -14.04 -4.63
CA GLN A 62 1.34 -14.17 -3.25
C GLN A 62 2.73 -13.53 -3.11
N CYS A 63 2.88 -12.54 -2.23
CA CYS A 63 4.12 -11.78 -2.10
C CYS A 63 4.31 -11.24 -0.66
N ASP A 64 5.45 -11.59 -0.03
CA ASP A 64 5.95 -10.83 1.13
C ASP A 64 6.72 -9.62 0.61
N VAL A 65 6.15 -8.42 0.73
CA VAL A 65 6.77 -7.18 0.26
C VAL A 65 8.10 -6.84 0.94
N SER A 66 8.40 -7.43 2.10
CA SER A 66 9.71 -7.26 2.75
C SER A 66 10.82 -8.09 2.08
N ASN A 67 10.45 -9.12 1.31
CA ASN A 67 11.37 -9.86 0.46
C ASN A 67 11.53 -9.11 -0.87
N GLY A 68 12.72 -8.55 -1.11
CA GLY A 68 12.99 -7.72 -2.29
C GLY A 68 12.91 -8.49 -3.61
N ASP A 69 13.36 -9.74 -3.64
CA ASP A 69 13.34 -10.55 -4.86
C ASP A 69 11.91 -10.98 -5.18
N ALA A 70 11.14 -11.43 -4.17
CA ALA A 70 9.72 -11.74 -4.36
C ALA A 70 8.90 -10.54 -4.83
N LEU A 71 9.23 -9.33 -4.35
CA LEU A 71 8.59 -8.10 -4.82
C LEU A 71 8.96 -7.80 -6.28
N ARG A 72 10.24 -7.90 -6.65
CA ARG A 72 10.69 -7.73 -8.05
C ARG A 72 9.99 -8.73 -8.98
N ASP A 73 9.92 -9.99 -8.60
CA ASP A 73 9.26 -11.04 -9.38
C ASP A 73 7.76 -10.76 -9.56
N ALA A 74 7.11 -10.19 -8.56
CA ALA A 74 5.70 -9.81 -8.65
C ALA A 74 5.46 -8.64 -9.61
N PHE A 75 6.38 -7.66 -9.68
CA PHE A 75 6.35 -6.62 -10.70
C PHE A 75 6.55 -7.20 -12.10
N GLN A 76 7.52 -8.10 -12.27
CA GLN A 76 7.73 -8.77 -13.56
C GLN A 76 6.52 -9.60 -13.98
N THR A 77 5.95 -10.38 -13.07
CA THR A 77 4.72 -11.16 -13.32
C THR A 77 3.56 -10.26 -13.75
N THR A 78 3.45 -9.06 -13.18
CA THR A 78 2.43 -8.08 -13.57
C THR A 78 2.65 -7.58 -15.00
N MET A 79 3.90 -7.29 -15.36
CA MET A 79 4.28 -6.92 -16.72
C MET A 79 4.02 -8.06 -17.72
N ASP A 80 4.38 -9.29 -17.39
CA ASP A 80 4.16 -10.46 -18.27
C ASP A 80 2.67 -10.73 -18.48
N LYS A 81 1.85 -10.53 -17.44
CA LYS A 81 0.41 -10.77 -17.49
C LYS A 81 -0.35 -9.72 -18.30
N PHE A 82 -0.01 -8.45 -18.15
CA PHE A 82 -0.81 -7.34 -18.70
C PHE A 82 -0.09 -6.48 -19.73
N GLY A 83 1.22 -6.64 -19.91
CA GLY A 83 2.03 -5.96 -20.91
C GLY A 83 2.44 -4.53 -20.58
N ARG A 84 1.92 -3.96 -19.48
CA ARG A 84 2.19 -2.59 -19.02
C ARG A 84 1.97 -2.44 -17.53
N LEU A 85 2.45 -1.33 -16.97
CA LEU A 85 2.16 -0.87 -15.62
C LEU A 85 1.98 0.65 -15.66
N ASP A 86 0.90 1.15 -15.06
CA ASP A 86 0.55 2.57 -15.07
C ASP A 86 0.37 3.15 -13.66
N ILE A 87 -0.06 2.29 -12.73
CA ILE A 87 -0.41 2.69 -11.36
C ILE A 87 0.22 1.71 -10.38
N VAL A 88 0.90 2.23 -9.36
CA VAL A 88 1.36 1.43 -8.23
C VAL A 88 0.82 2.02 -6.94
N ILE A 89 0.14 1.20 -6.14
CA ILE A 89 -0.33 1.57 -4.81
C ILE A 89 0.44 0.74 -3.78
N ASN A 90 1.43 1.36 -3.15
CA ASN A 90 2.17 0.78 -2.05
C ASN A 90 1.34 0.90 -0.77
N ASN A 91 0.43 -0.06 -0.56
CA ASN A 91 -0.55 -0.05 0.53
C ASN A 91 -0.22 -1.03 1.67
N ALA A 92 0.51 -2.11 1.41
CA ALA A 92 0.85 -3.10 2.43
C ALA A 92 1.44 -2.43 3.68
N GLY A 93 0.92 -2.83 4.85
CA GLY A 93 1.33 -2.27 6.13
C GLY A 93 0.90 -3.14 7.29
N ILE A 94 1.66 -3.06 8.38
CA ILE A 94 1.39 -3.76 9.64
C ILE A 94 1.52 -2.80 10.82
N ASN A 95 0.98 -3.21 11.96
CA ASN A 95 1.17 -2.54 13.23
C ASN A 95 1.66 -3.56 14.26
N ASN A 96 2.95 -3.50 14.58
CA ASN A 96 3.57 -4.37 15.56
C ASN A 96 4.79 -3.67 16.19
N GLU A 97 4.60 -3.07 17.35
CA GLU A 97 5.66 -2.36 18.08
C GLU A 97 6.63 -3.30 18.82
N LYS A 98 6.28 -4.59 18.99
CA LYS A 98 7.15 -5.59 19.62
C LYS A 98 8.16 -6.16 18.65
N ASN A 99 7.74 -6.45 17.42
CA ASN A 99 8.61 -6.77 16.28
C ASN A 99 8.71 -5.55 15.36
N TRP A 100 9.27 -4.48 15.90
CA TRP A 100 9.31 -3.18 15.27
C TRP A 100 10.20 -3.16 14.02
N GLU A 101 11.24 -4.00 13.97
CA GLU A 101 12.09 -4.16 12.79
C GLU A 101 11.27 -4.63 11.59
N LYS A 102 10.38 -5.62 11.77
CA LYS A 102 9.47 -6.05 10.69
C LYS A 102 8.51 -4.92 10.30
N THR A 103 8.04 -4.13 11.26
CA THR A 103 7.21 -2.94 10.98
C THR A 103 7.96 -1.94 10.09
N ILE A 104 9.25 -1.68 10.33
CA ILE A 104 10.06 -0.83 9.43
C ILE A 104 10.22 -1.48 8.05
N GLN A 105 10.54 -2.78 8.00
CA GLN A 105 10.73 -3.49 6.74
C GLN A 105 9.48 -3.46 5.84
N VAL A 106 8.30 -3.61 6.42
CA VAL A 106 7.02 -3.63 5.67
C VAL A 106 6.46 -2.23 5.45
N ASN A 107 6.53 -1.31 6.42
CA ASN A 107 5.84 -0.03 6.28
C ASN A 107 6.67 1.05 5.59
N LEU A 108 8.00 0.90 5.57
CA LEU A 108 8.90 1.89 4.99
C LEU A 108 9.82 1.28 3.93
N THR A 109 10.60 0.25 4.28
CA THR A 109 11.60 -0.31 3.36
C THR A 109 10.93 -0.85 2.09
N SER A 110 9.82 -1.58 2.19
CA SER A 110 9.13 -2.08 1.00
C SER A 110 8.41 -1.00 0.21
N VAL A 111 8.00 0.12 0.83
CA VAL A 111 7.46 1.29 0.10
C VAL A 111 8.55 1.92 -0.76
N ILE A 112 9.76 2.07 -0.21
CA ILE A 112 10.92 2.57 -0.95
C ILE A 112 11.24 1.63 -2.12
N LYS A 113 11.39 0.33 -1.84
CA LYS A 113 11.67 -0.69 -2.87
C LYS A 113 10.59 -0.72 -3.96
N GLY A 114 9.32 -0.76 -3.56
CA GLY A 114 8.18 -0.77 -4.47
C GLY A 114 8.11 0.49 -5.33
N THR A 115 8.45 1.66 -4.78
CA THR A 115 8.53 2.92 -5.54
C THR A 115 9.66 2.88 -6.57
N TYR A 116 10.83 2.36 -6.21
CA TYR A 116 11.95 2.24 -7.16
C TYR A 116 11.66 1.24 -8.28
N LEU A 117 11.14 0.05 -7.96
CA LEU A 117 10.68 -0.91 -8.96
C LEU A 117 9.60 -0.30 -9.87
N ALA A 118 8.67 0.46 -9.31
CA ALA A 118 7.66 1.17 -10.08
C ALA A 118 8.28 2.16 -11.08
N LEU A 119 9.34 2.89 -10.70
CA LEU A 119 10.05 3.78 -11.62
C LEU A 119 10.77 3.01 -12.72
N GLU A 120 11.41 1.88 -12.43
CA GLU A 120 12.04 1.01 -13.45
C GLU A 120 11.03 0.54 -14.51
N HIS A 121 9.77 0.30 -14.10
CA HIS A 121 8.71 -0.19 -14.98
C HIS A 121 7.82 0.89 -15.61
N MET A 122 7.85 2.13 -15.11
CA MET A 122 6.95 3.22 -15.57
C MET A 122 7.65 4.50 -16.02
N SER A 123 8.91 4.75 -15.64
CA SER A 123 9.58 6.03 -15.94
C SER A 123 10.01 6.15 -17.41
N LYS A 124 9.91 7.36 -17.96
CA LYS A 124 10.48 7.72 -19.27
C LYS A 124 11.98 7.48 -19.36
N GLU A 125 12.71 7.56 -18.23
CA GLU A 125 14.14 7.23 -18.16
C GLU A 125 14.42 5.78 -18.62
N TYR A 126 13.46 4.88 -18.39
CA TYR A 126 13.50 3.48 -18.81
C TYR A 126 12.70 3.23 -20.12
N GLY A 127 12.45 4.30 -20.89
CA GLY A 127 11.72 4.24 -22.17
C GLY A 127 10.22 3.92 -22.02
N LYS A 128 9.61 4.23 -20.87
CA LYS A 128 8.19 3.96 -20.58
C LYS A 128 7.34 5.23 -20.73
N GLU A 129 6.03 5.09 -20.58
CA GLU A 129 5.06 6.17 -20.85
C GLU A 129 4.77 7.10 -19.65
N GLY A 130 5.39 6.86 -18.50
CA GLY A 130 5.02 7.50 -17.25
C GLY A 130 3.94 6.74 -16.49
N GLY A 131 3.46 7.31 -15.38
CA GLY A 131 2.50 6.63 -14.52
C GLY A 131 2.15 7.39 -13.24
N THR A 132 1.59 6.69 -12.27
CA THR A 132 1.28 7.25 -10.94
C THR A 132 1.61 6.26 -9.83
N ILE A 133 2.33 6.73 -8.82
CA ILE A 133 2.62 6.00 -7.60
C ILE A 133 1.85 6.65 -6.44
N ILE A 134 1.16 5.83 -5.66
CA ILE A 134 0.51 6.24 -4.41
C ILE A 134 1.11 5.43 -3.27
N ASN A 135 1.76 6.12 -2.34
CA ASN A 135 2.28 5.51 -1.11
C ASN A 135 1.29 5.74 0.03
N VAL A 136 0.86 4.68 0.70
CA VAL A 136 -0.10 4.79 1.81
C VAL A 136 0.63 5.03 3.12
N SER A 137 0.55 6.27 3.60
CA SER A 137 0.99 6.68 4.92
C SER A 137 -0.18 6.56 5.94
N SER A 138 -0.31 7.52 6.86
CA SER A 138 -1.35 7.59 7.89
C SER A 138 -1.40 9.00 8.49
N MET A 139 -2.55 9.39 9.04
CA MET A 139 -2.66 10.57 9.90
C MET A 139 -1.76 10.50 11.15
N ALA A 140 -1.31 9.31 11.55
CA ALA A 140 -0.28 9.15 12.58
C ALA A 140 1.02 9.90 12.22
N ALA A 141 1.28 10.16 10.94
CA ALA A 141 2.43 10.95 10.51
C ALA A 141 2.29 12.47 10.73
N PHE A 142 1.11 12.95 11.16
CA PHE A 142 0.87 14.37 11.48
C PHE A 142 0.49 14.57 12.94
N LEU A 143 -0.30 13.65 13.50
CA LEU A 143 -0.84 13.76 14.86
C LEU A 143 -0.11 12.89 15.89
N HIS A 144 0.85 12.06 15.44
CA HIS A 144 1.68 11.12 16.21
C HIS A 144 0.94 10.24 17.26
N SER A 145 1.09 8.93 17.17
CA SER A 145 0.48 8.01 18.13
C SER A 145 1.51 7.58 19.18
N PRO A 146 1.40 7.99 20.46
CA PRO A 146 2.34 7.55 21.49
C PRO A 146 2.24 6.06 21.78
N HIS A 147 1.13 5.43 21.38
CA HIS A 147 0.90 3.98 21.46
C HIS A 147 1.65 3.21 20.36
N GLN A 148 2.05 3.90 19.29
CA GLN A 148 2.63 3.28 18.10
C GLN A 148 3.80 4.14 17.58
N PRO A 149 4.88 4.31 18.37
CA PRO A 149 5.98 5.20 18.01
C PRO A 149 6.73 4.75 16.76
N VAL A 150 6.97 3.44 16.56
CA VAL A 150 7.68 2.97 15.37
C VAL A 150 6.76 3.02 14.15
N TYR A 151 5.50 2.63 14.26
CA TYR A 151 4.52 2.85 13.19
C TYR A 151 4.49 4.32 12.80
N THR A 152 4.37 5.24 13.77
CA THR A 152 4.41 6.69 13.56
C THR A 152 5.66 7.11 12.81
N ALA A 153 6.84 6.63 13.20
CA ALA A 153 8.10 6.92 12.53
C ALA A 153 8.13 6.41 11.07
N THR A 154 7.65 5.19 10.81
CA THR A 154 7.57 4.66 9.43
C THR A 154 6.67 5.53 8.55
N LYS A 155 5.54 6.00 9.08
CA LYS A 155 4.58 6.82 8.33
C LYS A 155 5.08 8.25 8.08
N HIS A 156 5.86 8.83 9.00
CA HIS A 156 6.63 10.04 8.71
C HIS A 156 7.65 9.81 7.58
N GLY A 157 8.39 8.69 7.64
CA GLY A 157 9.36 8.31 6.62
C GLY A 157 8.73 8.20 5.23
N VAL A 158 7.53 7.60 5.12
CA VAL A 158 6.80 7.51 3.86
C VAL A 158 6.44 8.89 3.30
N ILE A 159 6.02 9.84 4.14
CA ILE A 159 5.73 11.22 3.67
C ILE A 159 7.00 11.90 3.16
N GLY A 160 8.07 11.87 3.96
CA GLY A 160 9.35 12.50 3.59
C GLY A 160 9.91 11.94 2.29
N PHE A 161 9.95 10.61 2.19
CA PHE A 161 10.38 9.90 0.99
C PHE A 161 9.53 10.25 -0.24
N THR A 162 8.21 10.23 -0.09
CA THR A 162 7.29 10.50 -1.21
C THR A 162 7.46 11.92 -1.75
N ARG A 163 7.62 12.91 -0.88
CA ARG A 163 7.84 14.31 -1.30
C ARG A 163 9.16 14.46 -2.06
N ALA A 164 10.25 13.90 -1.52
CA ALA A 164 11.55 13.95 -2.17
C ALA A 164 11.54 13.26 -3.55
N MET A 165 10.90 12.10 -3.65
CA MET A 165 10.79 11.39 -4.93
C MET A 165 9.88 12.09 -5.94
N ALA A 166 8.82 12.78 -5.48
CA ALA A 166 7.99 13.59 -6.36
C ALA A 166 8.79 14.73 -6.99
N ASP A 167 9.60 15.45 -6.21
CA ASP A 167 10.47 16.53 -6.70
C ASP A 167 11.54 15.99 -7.66
N ALA A 168 12.14 14.83 -7.33
CA ALA A 168 13.08 14.15 -8.21
C ALA A 168 12.43 13.75 -9.55
N SER A 169 11.20 13.23 -9.51
CA SER A 169 10.45 12.84 -10.71
C SER A 169 10.14 14.02 -11.63
N ILE A 170 9.81 15.18 -11.06
CA ILE A 170 9.58 16.42 -11.82
C ILE A 170 10.90 16.90 -12.44
N THR A 171 11.96 16.96 -11.64
CA THR A 171 13.27 17.47 -12.07
C THR A 171 13.92 16.58 -13.13
N GLY A 172 13.74 15.26 -13.02
CA GLY A 172 14.27 14.27 -13.96
C GLY A 172 13.37 13.97 -15.16
N ASP A 173 12.21 14.63 -15.30
CA ASP A 173 11.16 14.32 -16.28
C ASP A 173 10.86 12.81 -16.39
N TYR A 174 10.65 12.14 -15.26
CA TYR A 174 10.33 10.70 -15.27
C TYR A 174 8.94 10.40 -15.83
N GLY A 175 8.08 11.42 -15.94
CA GLY A 175 6.68 11.24 -16.34
C GLY A 175 5.82 10.51 -15.31
N VAL A 176 6.33 10.29 -14.08
CA VAL A 176 5.63 9.55 -13.02
C VAL A 176 5.20 10.49 -11.90
N ARG A 177 3.91 10.60 -11.62
CA ARG A 177 3.42 11.37 -10.46
C ARG A 177 3.51 10.52 -9.21
N ILE A 178 4.06 11.05 -8.12
CA ILE A 178 4.21 10.31 -6.86
C ILE A 178 3.47 11.08 -5.76
N ASN A 179 2.50 10.43 -5.13
CA ASN A 179 1.63 11.05 -4.12
C ASN A 179 1.52 10.17 -2.87
N VAL A 180 1.14 10.78 -1.75
CA VAL A 180 0.94 10.08 -0.48
C VAL A 180 -0.53 10.18 -0.06
N LEU A 181 -1.10 9.06 0.37
CA LEU A 181 -2.42 8.99 0.99
C LEU A 181 -2.25 8.83 2.51
N CYS A 182 -2.93 9.64 3.32
CA CYS A 182 -2.83 9.60 4.79
C CYS A 182 -4.19 9.34 5.43
N PRO A 183 -4.68 8.09 5.47
CA PRO A 183 -5.95 7.77 6.13
C PRO A 183 -5.87 8.03 7.64
N ALA A 184 -7.01 8.39 8.24
CA ALA A 184 -7.22 8.37 9.68
C ALA A 184 -7.60 6.93 10.11
N PHE A 185 -8.62 6.77 10.95
CA PHE A 185 -9.15 5.46 11.30
C PHE A 185 -10.05 4.94 10.16
N VAL A 186 -9.74 3.74 9.70
CA VAL A 186 -10.52 3.01 8.69
C VAL A 186 -10.77 1.60 9.21
N ASP A 187 -12.01 1.14 9.11
CA ASP A 187 -12.42 -0.18 9.57
C ASP A 187 -11.73 -1.27 8.74
N THR A 188 -10.65 -1.80 9.30
CA THR A 188 -9.76 -2.74 8.62
C THR A 188 -9.18 -3.71 9.62
N PRO A 189 -8.69 -4.87 9.16
CA PRO A 189 -7.95 -5.79 10.02
C PRO A 189 -6.75 -5.14 10.73
N LEU A 190 -6.12 -4.12 10.12
CA LEU A 190 -5.02 -3.38 10.75
C LEU A 190 -5.51 -2.60 11.98
N LEU A 191 -6.66 -1.94 11.90
CA LEU A 191 -7.22 -1.20 13.03
C LEU A 191 -7.53 -2.13 14.22
N GLN A 192 -8.04 -3.33 13.95
CA GLN A 192 -8.32 -4.33 14.99
C GLN A 192 -7.07 -4.78 15.76
N THR A 193 -5.88 -4.68 15.17
CA THR A 193 -4.61 -5.04 15.86
C THR A 193 -4.30 -4.16 17.06
N VAL A 194 -4.88 -2.96 17.16
CA VAL A 194 -4.66 -2.03 18.29
C VAL A 194 -5.27 -2.53 19.60
N GLU A 195 -6.19 -3.48 19.53
CA GLU A 195 -6.78 -4.14 20.70
C GLU A 195 -5.82 -5.17 21.32
N GLN A 196 -4.83 -5.63 20.57
CA GLN A 196 -3.84 -6.61 21.03
C GLN A 196 -2.68 -5.89 21.70
N GLU A 197 -2.51 -6.12 23.01
CA GLU A 197 -1.48 -5.46 23.80
C GLU A 197 -0.07 -5.62 23.24
N ASP A 198 0.22 -6.80 22.69
CA ASP A 198 1.52 -7.17 22.12
C ASP A 198 1.90 -6.37 20.88
N ASN A 199 0.96 -5.65 20.26
CA ASN A 199 1.23 -4.80 19.10
C ASN A 199 1.53 -3.35 19.47
N MET A 200 1.39 -2.97 20.75
CA MET A 200 1.50 -1.59 21.24
C MET A 200 2.88 -1.26 21.81
N GLY A 201 3.21 0.03 21.84
CA GLY A 201 4.50 0.56 22.29
C GLY A 201 4.82 0.23 23.74
N LYS A 202 6.05 -0.25 23.98
CA LYS A 202 6.54 -0.71 25.29
C LYS A 202 6.45 0.32 26.42
N PHE A 203 6.55 1.61 26.10
CA PHE A 203 6.69 2.69 27.08
C PHE A 203 5.41 3.50 27.32
N PHE A 204 4.25 3.02 26.84
CA PHE A 204 2.98 3.72 26.99
C PHE A 204 1.94 2.86 27.71
N LYS A 205 1.35 3.40 28.79
CA LYS A 205 0.46 2.63 29.69
C LYS A 205 -1.05 2.87 29.48
N PHE A 206 -1.46 3.91 28.75
CA PHE A 206 -2.84 4.42 28.75
C PHE A 206 -3.67 4.10 27.50
N LYS A 207 -4.06 2.83 27.28
CA LYS A 207 -4.73 2.41 26.03
C LYS A 207 -6.11 3.04 25.78
N ASP A 208 -6.82 3.45 26.83
CA ASP A 208 -8.16 4.03 26.70
C ASP A 208 -8.18 5.33 25.86
N ASP A 209 -7.07 6.05 25.79
CA ASP A 209 -6.99 7.29 24.99
C ASP A 209 -7.01 7.02 23.47
N PHE A 210 -6.54 5.85 23.03
CA PHE A 210 -6.64 5.46 21.62
C PHE A 210 -8.10 5.19 21.24
N LYS A 211 -8.85 4.48 22.10
CA LYS A 211 -10.29 4.24 21.92
C LYS A 211 -11.09 5.54 21.91
N ARG A 212 -10.83 6.44 22.87
CA ARG A 212 -11.42 7.78 22.88
C ARG A 212 -11.13 8.58 21.61
N SER A 213 -9.94 8.42 21.03
CA SER A 213 -9.59 9.06 19.77
C SER A 213 -10.42 8.50 18.61
N MET A 214 -10.62 7.19 18.54
CA MET A 214 -11.52 6.57 17.53
C MET A 214 -12.96 7.05 17.69
N ASP A 215 -13.49 7.10 18.92
CA ASP A 215 -14.86 7.58 19.18
C ASP A 215 -15.03 9.05 18.79
N LYS A 216 -14.00 9.87 19.05
CA LYS A 216 -14.01 11.31 18.76
C LYS A 216 -13.90 11.63 17.27
N PHE A 217 -13.00 10.94 16.56
CA PHE A 217 -12.70 11.24 15.15
C PHE A 217 -13.52 10.39 14.17
N GLY A 218 -14.18 9.34 14.66
CA GLY A 218 -14.94 8.39 13.85
C GLY A 218 -14.04 7.37 13.14
N ILE A 219 -14.67 6.31 12.64
CA ILE A 219 -14.03 5.27 11.84
C ILE A 219 -14.69 5.26 10.46
N LEU A 220 -13.89 5.45 9.41
CA LEU A 220 -14.37 5.33 8.04
C LEU A 220 -14.66 3.87 7.72
N GLN A 221 -15.82 3.61 7.13
CA GLN A 221 -16.26 2.27 6.68
C GLN A 221 -15.77 1.99 5.25
#